data_AF-A0A2N6FLW0-F1
#
_entry.id   AF-A0A2N6FLW0-F1
#
_cell.length_a   1.000
_cell.length_b   1.000
_cell.length_c   1.000
_cell.angle_alpha   90.00
_cell.angle_beta   90.00
_cell.angle_gamma   90.00
#
_symmetry.space_group_name_H-M   'P 1'
#
loop_
_entity.id
_entity.type
_entity.pdbx_description
1 polymer ?
#
loop_
_entity_poly.entity_id
_entity_poly.type
_entity_poly.pdbx_seq_one_letter_code
_entity_poly.pdbx_strand_id
1 'polypeptide(L)'
;EVATRAAELAAITLEQESRRLTEGLSDTFRVLSYQDALVAARIREVAARIDYQQALNALYQVMGNSLERYEIAAALPREGARP
;
A
#
# COMPACT_ATOMS: atom_id res chain seq x y z
N GLU A 1 5.49 -3.29 -0.60
CA GLU A 1 6.07 -4.34 -1.46
C GLU A 1 5.42 -5.71 -1.27
N VAL A 2 5.46 -6.30 -0.06
CA VAL A 2 4.89 -7.65 0.21
C VAL A 2 3.40 -7.76 -0.17
N ALA A 3 2.58 -6.78 0.22
CA ALA A 3 1.14 -6.81 -0.07
C ALA A 3 0.81 -6.69 -1.57
N THR A 4 1.55 -5.84 -2.29
CA THR A 4 1.48 -5.75 -3.76
C THR A 4 1.85 -7.08 -4.41
N ARG A 5 2.98 -7.68 -3.99
CA ARG A 5 3.41 -8.98 -4.51
C ARG A 5 2.40 -10.09 -4.23
N ALA A 6 1.76 -10.07 -3.06
CA ALA A 6 0.71 -11.03 -2.73
C ALA A 6 -0.52 -10.87 -3.64
N ALA A 7 -0.91 -9.65 -3.99
CA ALA A 7 -2.00 -9.40 -4.93
C ALA A 7 -1.65 -9.86 -6.36
N GLU A 8 -0.42 -9.65 -6.81
CA GLU A 8 0.07 -10.16 -8.10
C GLU A 8 0.03 -11.69 -8.17
N LEU A 9 0.54 -12.37 -7.14
CA LEU A 9 0.55 -13.83 -7.08
C LEU A 9 -0.88 -14.39 -7.06
N ALA A 10 -1.79 -13.78 -6.30
CA ALA A 10 -3.20 -14.17 -6.30
C ALA A 10 -3.85 -14.01 -7.69
N ALA A 11 -3.47 -12.97 -8.45
CA ALA A 11 -3.96 -12.78 -9.81
C ALA A 11 -3.45 -13.87 -10.76
N ILE A 12 -2.16 -14.23 -10.67
CA ILE A 12 -1.57 -15.33 -11.44
C ILE A 12 -2.27 -16.65 -11.11
N THR A 13 -2.55 -16.93 -9.83
CA THR A 13 -3.25 -18.15 -9.42
C THR A 13 -4.68 -18.20 -9.97
N LEU A 14 -5.42 -17.08 -9.93
CA LEU A 14 -6.75 -17.02 -10.55
C LEU A 14 -6.69 -17.29 -12.06
N GLU A 15 -5.70 -16.74 -12.74
CA GLU A 15 -5.52 -16.98 -14.18
C GLU A 15 -5.24 -18.46 -14.46
N GLN A 16 -4.36 -19.09 -13.67
CA GLN A 16 -4.07 -20.52 -13.78
C GLN A 16 -5.33 -21.38 -13.56
N GLU A 17 -6.12 -21.09 -12.53
CA GLU A 17 -7.34 -21.85 -12.26
C GLU A 17 -8.39 -21.64 -13.36
N SER A 18 -8.48 -20.42 -13.91
CA SER A 18 -9.38 -20.12 -15.03
C SER A 18 -9.01 -20.93 -16.28
N ARG A 19 -7.71 -21.08 -16.58
CA ARG A 19 -7.25 -21.95 -17.68
C ARG A 19 -7.59 -23.42 -17.40
N ARG A 20 -7.37 -23.89 -16.18
CA ARG A 20 -7.76 -25.26 -15.78
C ARG A 20 -9.26 -25.49 -15.95
N LEU A 21 -10.11 -24.50 -15.63
CA LEU A 21 -11.55 -24.60 -15.85
C LEU A 21 -11.88 -24.76 -17.34
N THR A 22 -11.23 -23.99 -18.22
CA THR A 22 -11.44 -24.14 -19.68
C THR A 22 -11.01 -25.49 -20.23
N GLU A 23 -10.05 -26.15 -19.58
CA GLU A 23 -9.58 -27.50 -19.92
C GLU A 23 -10.40 -28.61 -19.24
N GLY A 24 -11.40 -28.27 -18.42
CA GLY A 24 -12.19 -29.24 -17.64
C GLY A 24 -11.47 -29.86 -16.45
N LEU A 25 -10.36 -29.24 -16.01
CA LEU A 25 -9.50 -29.68 -14.90
C LEU A 25 -9.75 -28.92 -13.58
N SER A 26 -10.81 -28.10 -13.56
CA SER A 26 -11.29 -27.32 -12.42
C SER A 26 -12.81 -27.15 -12.50
N ASP A 27 -13.38 -26.50 -11.50
CA ASP A 27 -14.79 -26.18 -11.36
C ASP A 27 -14.97 -24.70 -11.00
N THR A 28 -16.21 -24.21 -11.16
CA THR A 28 -16.55 -22.80 -10.93
C THR A 28 -16.40 -22.39 -9.47
N PHE A 29 -16.56 -23.31 -8.50
CA PHE A 29 -16.40 -23.02 -7.09
C PHE A 29 -14.94 -22.68 -6.75
N ARG A 30 -13.98 -23.45 -7.29
CA ARG A 30 -12.54 -23.16 -7.14
C ARG A 30 -12.18 -21.82 -7.73
N VAL A 31 -12.65 -21.51 -8.95
CA VAL A 31 -12.42 -20.20 -9.57
C VAL A 31 -12.96 -19.07 -8.70
N LEU A 32 -14.18 -19.18 -8.17
CA LEU A 32 -14.74 -18.16 -7.25
C LEU A 32 -13.88 -17.99 -5.99
N SER A 33 -13.40 -19.08 -5.39
CA SER A 33 -12.51 -18.99 -4.22
C SER A 33 -11.21 -18.23 -4.51
N TYR A 34 -10.64 -18.38 -5.70
CA TYR A 34 -9.46 -17.60 -6.10
C TYR A 34 -9.79 -16.16 -6.47
N GLN A 35 -10.99 -15.87 -6.97
CA GLN A 35 -11.47 -14.50 -7.15
C GLN A 35 -11.58 -13.80 -5.79
N ASP A 36 -12.18 -14.44 -4.79
CA ASP A 36 -12.28 -13.92 -3.42
C ASP A 36 -10.89 -13.70 -2.81
N ALA A 37 -9.97 -14.64 -3.02
CA ALA A 37 -8.59 -14.50 -2.56
C ALA A 37 -7.87 -13.30 -3.19
N LEU A 38 -8.07 -13.06 -4.48
CA LEU A 38 -7.53 -11.88 -5.18
C LEU A 38 -8.13 -10.58 -4.65
N VAL A 39 -9.44 -10.52 -4.46
CA VAL A 39 -10.11 -9.35 -3.88
C VAL A 39 -9.56 -9.06 -2.48
N ALA A 40 -9.46 -10.08 -1.62
CA ALA A 40 -8.90 -9.94 -0.28
C ALA A 40 -7.43 -9.46 -0.30
N ALA A 41 -6.62 -9.96 -1.24
CA ALA A 41 -5.23 -9.53 -1.40
C ALA A 41 -5.13 -8.05 -1.82
N ARG A 42 -5.98 -7.60 -2.75
CA ARG A 42 -6.04 -6.19 -3.16
C ARG A 42 -6.49 -5.26 -2.04
N ILE A 43 -7.46 -5.68 -1.22
CA ILE A 43 -7.88 -4.92 -0.04
C ILE A 43 -6.69 -4.74 0.92
N ARG A 44 -5.93 -5.81 1.20
CA ARG A 44 -4.74 -5.75 2.05
C ARG A 44 -3.64 -4.86 1.45
N GLU A 45 -3.47 -4.88 0.14
CA GLU A 45 -2.52 -3.98 -0.54
C GLU A 45 -2.89 -2.50 -0.33
N VAL A 46 -4.16 -2.15 -0.53
CA VAL A 46 -4.63 -0.77 -0.33
C VAL A 46 -4.50 -0.36 1.13
N ALA A 47 -4.88 -1.22 2.07
CA ALA A 47 -4.73 -0.97 3.50
C ALA A 47 -3.25 -0.71 3.87
N ALA A 48 -2.33 -1.55 3.40
CA ALA A 48 -0.90 -1.36 3.67
C ALA A 48 -0.35 -0.04 3.11
N ARG A 49 -0.89 0.44 1.98
CA ARG A 49 -0.53 1.76 1.43
C ARG A 49 -1.06 2.90 2.29
N ILE A 50 -2.28 2.78 2.81
CA ILE A 50 -2.88 3.76 3.73
C ILE A 50 -2.06 3.81 5.02
N ASP A 51 -1.78 2.65 5.62
CA ASP A 51 -1.02 2.55 6.86
C ASP A 51 0.37 3.17 6.73
N TYR A 52 1.04 2.95 5.58
CA TYR A 52 2.32 3.58 5.28
C TYR A 52 2.24 5.11 5.27
N GLN A 53 1.22 5.68 4.60
CA GLN A 53 1.03 7.13 4.55
C GLN A 53 0.68 7.71 5.93
N GLN A 54 -0.12 6.99 6.73
CA GLN A 54 -0.42 7.37 8.10
C GLN A 54 0.85 7.36 8.98
N ALA A 55 1.69 6.34 8.84
CA ALA A 55 2.96 6.24 9.55
C ALA A 55 3.93 7.38 9.17
N LEU A 56 3.99 7.75 7.89
CA LEU A 56 4.77 8.91 7.44
C LEU A 56 4.24 10.22 8.03
N ASN A 57 2.92 10.43 8.04
CA ASN A 57 2.33 11.63 8.64
C ASN A 57 2.61 11.70 10.15
N ALA A 58 2.50 10.58 10.87
CA ALA A 58 2.83 10.51 12.28
C ALA A 58 4.31 10.84 12.53
N LEU A 59 5.21 10.32 11.68
CA LEU A 59 6.64 10.65 11.75
C LEU A 59 6.88 12.15 11.57
N TYR A 60 6.27 12.78 10.55
CA TYR A 60 6.41 14.22 10.33
C TYR A 60 5.86 15.06 11.49
N GLN A 61 4.74 14.67 12.07
CA GLN A 61 4.17 15.36 13.25
C GLN A 61 5.12 15.28 14.46
N VAL A 62 5.67 14.10 14.74
CA VAL A 62 6.62 13.92 15.84
C VAL A 62 7.91 14.70 15.60
N MET A 63 8.42 14.70 14.37
CA MET A 63 9.59 15.48 13.99
C MET A 63 9.33 16.99 14.12
N GLY A 64 8.22 17.50 13.59
CA GLY A 64 7.82 18.91 13.70
C GLY A 64 7.72 19.36 15.16
N ASN A 65 6.99 18.60 15.98
CA ASN A 65 6.88 18.84 17.42
C ASN A 65 8.23 18.83 18.13
N SER A 66 9.16 17.95 17.70
CA SER A 66 10.51 17.88 18.28
C SER A 66 11.33 19.13 17.91
N LEU A 67 11.26 19.58 16.66
CA LEU A 67 11.96 20.80 16.21
C LEU A 67 11.42 22.05 16.91
N GLU A 68 10.10 22.18 17.04
CA GLU A 68 9.46 23.25 17.81
C GLU A 68 9.87 23.22 19.28
N ARG A 69 9.86 22.02 19.91
CA ARG A 69 10.24 21.84 21.31
C ARG A 69 11.69 22.22 21.61
N TYR A 70 12.60 22.01 20.67
CA TYR A 70 14.02 22.38 20.81
C TYR A 70 14.34 23.75 20.23
N GLU A 71 13.35 24.56 19.86
CA GLU A 71 13.49 25.89 19.25
C GLU A 71 14.40 25.90 18.01
N ILE A 72 14.50 24.76 17.31
CA ILE A 72 15.26 24.63 16.07
C ILE A 72 14.38 25.18 14.96
N ALA A 73 14.38 26.51 14.81
CA ALA A 73 13.78 27.14 13.65
C ALA A 73 14.57 26.73 12.41
N ALA A 74 13.92 26.01 11.49
CA ALA A 74 14.42 25.88 10.12
C ALA A 74 14.42 27.30 9.52
N ALA A 75 15.54 28.00 9.62
CA ALA A 75 15.72 29.32 9.05
C ALA A 75 15.68 29.18 7.52
N LEU A 76 14.49 29.30 6.93
CA LEU A 76 14.39 29.68 5.53
C LEU A 76 15.04 31.06 5.42
N PRO A 77 16.13 31.22 4.65
CA PRO A 77 16.79 32.51 4.53
C PRO A 77 15.76 33.50 3.98
N ARG A 78 15.47 34.55 4.75
CA ARG A 78 14.64 35.66 4.26
C ARG A 78 15.45 36.38 3.18
N GLU A 79 15.27 35.96 1.94
CA GLU A 79 15.65 36.74 0.78
C GLU A 79 14.71 37.95 0.73
N GLY A 80 15.21 39.12 1.16
CA GLY A 80 14.40 40.35 1.12
C GLY A 80 14.69 41.44 2.16
N ALA A 81 15.77 41.37 2.93
CA ALA A 81 16.21 42.54 3.69
C ALA A 81 17.10 43.45 2.81
N ARG A 82 16.51 44.47 2.19
CA ARG A 82 17.22 45.70 1.81
C ARG A 82 16.43 46.90 2.33
N PRO A 83 17.06 47.86 3.02
CA PRO A 83 16.56 49.23 3.05
C PRO A 83 16.73 49.91 1.68
#